data_AF-A0A0K2XDH8-F1
#
_entry.id   AF-A0A0K2XDH8-F1
#
_cell.length_a   1.000
_cell.length_b   1.000
_cell.length_c   1.000
_cell.angle_alpha   90.00
_cell.angle_beta   90.00
_cell.angle_gamma   90.00
#
_symmetry.space_group_name_H-M   'P 1'
#
loop_
_entity.id
_entity.type
_entity.pdbx_description
1 polymer ?
#
loop_
_entity_poly.entity_id
_entity_poly.type
_entity_poly.pdbx_seq_one_letter_code
_entity_poly.pdbx_strand_id
1 'polypeptide(L)'
;MFNTIGHLVQNKHEFISGYKFNLCFENSIGLGYTTEKIIDAYFAHTIPIYWGNPEVAKDFNPKSFVNVHDFKDFKEALDFIRYLDTHNNAYLDMLHAHPLNTYEGKPRFYKDLSFSKILNFLQNAIECPHLYHEHTSFNHTGTSLKHALLSKLTQIKAKFSRAQGTR
;
A
#
# COMPACT_ATOMS: atom_id res chain seq x y z
N MET A 1 6.31 2.06 24.55
CA MET A 1 7.27 0.95 24.57
C MET A 1 8.27 1.23 23.44
N PHE A 2 9.57 1.33 23.77
CA PHE A 2 10.68 1.84 22.92
C PHE A 2 10.67 3.35 22.54
N ASN A 3 10.27 4.26 23.44
CA ASN A 3 10.53 5.69 23.21
C ASN A 3 11.97 6.03 23.63
N THR A 4 12.77 6.57 22.71
CA THR A 4 14.16 7.00 22.96
C THR A 4 14.35 8.52 23.01
N ILE A 5 13.35 9.30 22.59
CA ILE A 5 13.41 10.77 22.52
C ILE A 5 12.68 11.47 23.67
N GLY A 6 11.97 10.70 24.51
CA GLY A 6 11.32 11.18 25.74
C GLY A 6 9.98 11.91 25.55
N HIS A 7 9.49 12.07 24.31
CA HIS A 7 8.22 12.72 24.01
C HIS A 7 7.52 12.10 22.79
N LEU A 8 6.29 12.52 22.50
CA LEU A 8 5.54 12.11 21.31
C LEU A 8 5.90 13.01 20.13
N VAL A 9 6.26 12.38 19.01
CA VAL A 9 6.48 13.07 17.75
C VAL A 9 5.16 13.64 17.22
N GLN A 10 5.12 14.93 16.88
CA GLN A 10 3.94 15.58 16.30
C GLN A 10 3.83 15.32 14.80
N ASN A 11 4.94 15.43 14.07
CA ASN A 11 5.01 15.20 12.63
C ASN A 11 5.85 13.94 12.33
N LYS A 12 5.16 12.84 12.01
CA LYS A 12 5.78 11.55 11.75
C LYS A 12 6.73 11.59 10.55
N HIS A 13 6.33 12.20 9.44
CA HIS A 13 7.13 12.20 8.21
C HIS A 13 8.40 13.04 8.34
N GLU A 14 8.30 14.21 8.96
CA GLU A 14 9.46 15.05 9.25
C GLU A 14 10.46 14.33 10.16
N PHE A 15 9.97 13.69 11.23
CA PHE A 15 10.82 12.90 12.11
C PHE A 15 11.53 11.76 11.35
N ILE A 16 10.78 10.98 10.57
CA ILE A 16 11.34 9.85 9.81
C ILE A 16 12.39 10.32 8.79
N SER A 17 12.20 11.49 8.16
CA SER A 17 13.12 12.02 7.14
C SER A 17 14.53 12.32 7.65
N GLY A 18 14.69 12.46 8.98
CA GLY A 18 15.99 12.61 9.63
C GLY A 18 16.81 11.32 9.74
N TYR A 19 16.28 10.17 9.33
CA TYR A 19 16.91 8.86 9.50
C TYR A 19 17.08 8.12 8.17
N LYS A 20 18.18 7.37 8.04
CA LYS A 20 18.48 6.55 6.86
C LYS A 20 17.50 5.39 6.65
N PHE A 21 16.96 4.87 7.75
CA PHE A 21 16.06 3.72 7.76
C PHE A 21 14.85 3.98 8.65
N ASN A 22 13.71 3.37 8.30
CA ASN A 22 12.51 3.33 9.14
C ASN A 22 12.05 1.89 9.37
N LEU A 23 11.79 1.53 10.63
CA LEU A 23 11.29 0.20 11.01
C LEU A 23 9.79 0.11 10.70
N CYS A 24 9.45 -0.58 9.62
CA CYS A 24 8.10 -0.67 9.05
C CYS A 24 7.46 -2.02 9.34
N PHE A 25 7.45 -2.44 10.61
CA PHE A 25 6.87 -3.72 10.99
C PHE A 25 5.36 -3.59 11.17
N GLU A 26 4.62 -4.54 10.60
CA GLU A 26 3.21 -4.70 10.89
C GLU A 26 2.99 -5.32 12.26
N ASN A 27 1.79 -5.11 12.82
CA ASN A 27 1.44 -5.65 14.14
C ASN A 27 1.31 -7.18 14.14
N SER A 28 1.18 -7.79 12.96
CA SER A 28 1.04 -9.24 12.78
C SER A 28 1.48 -9.64 11.38
N ILE A 29 1.81 -10.93 11.21
CA ILE A 29 2.07 -11.53 9.90
C ILE A 29 0.76 -11.80 9.17
N GLY A 30 0.70 -11.54 7.85
CA GLY A 30 -0.50 -11.84 7.05
C GLY A 30 -0.28 -11.70 5.55
N LEU A 31 -0.74 -12.69 4.76
CA LEU A 31 -0.66 -12.63 3.30
C LEU A 31 -1.51 -11.47 2.76
N GLY A 32 -0.90 -10.57 2.00
CA GLY A 32 -1.55 -9.36 1.50
C GLY A 32 -1.77 -8.27 2.55
N TYR A 33 -1.30 -8.45 3.79
CA TYR A 33 -1.45 -7.45 4.86
C TYR A 33 -0.30 -6.43 4.83
N THR A 34 -0.37 -5.51 3.88
CA THR A 34 0.56 -4.38 3.75
C THR A 34 -0.19 -3.09 4.04
N THR A 35 0.23 -2.31 5.04
CA THR A 35 -0.46 -1.07 5.41
C THR A 35 0.35 0.19 5.07
N GLU A 36 -0.08 1.35 5.58
CA GLU A 36 0.55 2.66 5.41
C GLU A 36 2.00 2.74 5.87
N LYS A 37 2.48 1.83 6.74
CA LYS A 37 3.79 1.94 7.38
C LYS A 37 4.94 2.00 6.37
N ILE A 38 4.90 1.17 5.33
CA ILE A 38 5.90 1.19 4.25
C ILE A 38 5.77 2.44 3.37
N ILE A 39 4.55 2.94 3.17
CA ILE A 39 4.28 4.17 2.41
C ILE A 39 4.83 5.39 3.13
N ASP A 40 4.69 5.46 4.45
CA ASP A 40 5.23 6.56 5.26
C ASP A 40 6.77 6.65 5.14
N ALA A 41 7.47 5.52 5.05
CA ALA A 41 8.91 5.49 4.83
C ALA A 41 9.30 6.01 3.44
N TYR A 42 8.64 5.51 2.37
CA TYR A 42 8.89 6.02 1.02
C TYR A 42 8.62 7.52 0.91
N PHE A 43 7.53 8.01 1.51
CA PHE A 43 7.17 9.42 1.50
C PHE A 43 8.20 10.30 2.22
N ALA A 44 8.75 9.80 3.32
CA ALA A 44 9.77 10.49 4.10
C ALA A 44 11.20 10.34 3.53
N HIS A 45 11.37 9.75 2.34
CA HIS A 45 12.66 9.52 1.69
C HIS A 45 13.66 8.74 2.56
N THR A 46 13.19 7.64 3.14
CA THR A 46 14.00 6.73 3.96
C THR A 46 13.80 5.29 3.51
N ILE A 47 14.78 4.42 3.74
CA ILE A 47 14.67 3.00 3.35
C ILE A 47 13.75 2.27 4.35
N PRO A 48 12.66 1.64 3.90
CA PRO A 48 11.84 0.81 4.77
C PRO A 48 12.56 -0.48 5.15
N ILE A 49 12.56 -0.83 6.43
CA ILE A 49 12.87 -2.18 6.92
C ILE A 49 11.53 -2.84 7.25
N TYR A 50 11.04 -3.69 6.34
CA TYR A 50 9.68 -4.19 6.37
C TYR A 50 9.57 -5.64 6.84
N TRP A 51 8.58 -5.90 7.68
CA TRP A 51 8.13 -7.24 8.07
C TRP A 51 6.61 -7.20 8.31
N GLY A 52 5.88 -8.25 7.91
CA GLY A 52 4.42 -8.28 7.99
C GLY A 52 3.78 -9.17 6.93
N ASN A 53 3.70 -8.70 5.69
CA ASN A 53 3.26 -9.51 4.55
C ASN A 53 4.42 -10.28 3.90
N PRO A 54 4.44 -11.64 3.94
CA PRO A 54 5.47 -12.43 3.25
C PRO A 54 5.51 -12.23 1.73
N GLU A 55 4.41 -11.77 1.13
CA GLU A 55 4.30 -11.53 -0.31
C GLU A 55 4.38 -10.03 -0.67
N VAL A 56 4.93 -9.19 0.21
CA VAL A 56 5.04 -7.73 -0.02
C VAL A 56 5.76 -7.37 -1.32
N ALA A 57 6.66 -8.23 -1.81
CA ALA A 57 7.35 -8.06 -3.09
C ALA A 57 6.42 -8.08 -4.31
N LYS A 58 5.16 -8.54 -4.16
CA LYS A 58 4.12 -8.38 -5.19
C LYS A 58 3.65 -6.93 -5.27
N ASP A 59 3.50 -6.28 -4.12
CA ASP A 59 3.02 -4.91 -3.99
C ASP A 59 4.10 -3.87 -4.32
N PHE A 60 5.33 -4.09 -3.83
CA PHE A 60 6.45 -3.17 -3.95
C PHE A 60 7.69 -3.84 -4.54
N ASN A 61 8.56 -3.04 -5.16
CA ASN A 61 9.82 -3.47 -5.73
C ASN A 61 10.78 -3.92 -4.63
N PRO A 62 11.21 -5.19 -4.58
CA PRO A 62 12.10 -5.70 -3.53
C PRO A 62 13.49 -5.05 -3.54
N LYS A 63 13.84 -4.27 -4.57
CA LYS A 63 15.08 -3.48 -4.60
C LYS A 63 14.99 -2.14 -3.89
N SER A 64 13.80 -1.73 -3.43
CA SER A 64 13.55 -0.40 -2.83
C SER A 64 13.37 -0.43 -1.31
N PHE A 65 13.43 -1.62 -0.70
CA PHE A 65 13.29 -1.78 0.75
C PHE A 65 14.01 -3.04 1.21
N VAL A 66 14.25 -3.15 2.52
CA VAL A 66 14.74 -4.37 3.15
C VAL A 66 13.54 -5.25 3.50
N ASN A 67 13.34 -6.34 2.76
CA ASN A 67 12.32 -7.33 3.07
C ASN A 67 12.86 -8.35 4.09
N VAL A 68 12.43 -8.29 5.34
CA VAL A 68 12.93 -9.19 6.39
C VAL A 68 12.60 -10.66 6.11
N HIS A 69 11.56 -10.94 5.32
CA HIS A 69 11.19 -12.31 4.95
C HIS A 69 12.16 -12.96 3.95
N ASP A 70 13.05 -12.20 3.31
CA ASP A 70 14.04 -12.75 2.36
C ASP A 70 15.24 -13.40 3.06
N PHE A 71 15.34 -13.25 4.39
CA PHE A 71 16.46 -13.75 5.18
C PHE A 71 16.07 -14.99 5.99
N LYS A 72 17.05 -15.83 6.29
CA LYS A 72 16.87 -17.02 7.13
C LYS A 72 16.47 -16.65 8.56
N ASP A 73 17.04 -15.58 9.09
CA ASP A 73 16.82 -15.10 10.45
C ASP A 73 17.10 -13.59 10.58
N PHE A 74 16.76 -13.02 11.75
CA PHE A 74 16.98 -11.60 12.03
C PHE A 74 18.45 -11.19 12.05
N LYS A 75 19.38 -12.12 12.32
CA LYS A 75 20.81 -11.80 12.32
C LYS A 75 21.27 -11.50 10.90
N GLU A 76 20.87 -12.32 9.94
CA GLU A 76 21.19 -12.10 8.53
C GLU A 76 20.57 -10.79 7.99
N ALA A 77 19.32 -10.49 8.36
CA ALA A 77 18.68 -9.22 8.03
C ALA A 77 19.45 -8.02 8.61
N LEU A 78 19.90 -8.11 9.86
CA LEU A 78 20.70 -7.07 10.52
C LEU A 78 22.08 -6.89 9.85
N ASP A 79 22.71 -7.99 9.45
CA ASP A 79 23.99 -7.95 8.74
C ASP A 79 23.84 -7.25 7.37
N PHE A 80 22.71 -7.45 6.67
CA PHE A 80 22.39 -6.71 5.45
C PHE A 80 22.11 -5.22 5.70
N ILE A 81 21.39 -4.86 6.76
CA ILE A 81 21.16 -3.45 7.14
C ILE A 81 22.50 -2.76 7.44
N ARG A 82 23.42 -3.42 8.17
CA ARG A 82 24.77 -2.89 8.43
C ARG A 82 25.57 -2.71 7.14
N TYR A 83 25.46 -3.65 6.20
CA TYR A 83 26.07 -3.52 4.89
C TYR A 83 25.58 -2.25 4.19
N LEU A 84 24.26 -2.03 4.10
CA LEU A 84 23.70 -0.81 3.51
C LEU A 84 24.17 0.45 4.26
N ASP A 85 24.22 0.43 5.60
CA ASP A 85 24.63 1.59 6.38
C ASP A 85 26.09 2.02 6.10
N THR A 86 26.96 1.05 5.79
CA THR A 86 28.39 1.26 5.57
C THR A 86 28.80 1.37 4.10
N HIS A 87 27.91 1.05 3.16
CA HIS A 87 28.17 1.05 1.72
C HIS A 87 27.24 2.03 1.01
N ASN A 88 27.68 3.29 0.91
CA ASN A 88 26.87 4.39 0.37
C ASN A 88 26.25 4.10 -1.00
N ASN A 89 26.97 3.47 -1.93
CA ASN A 89 26.41 3.16 -3.25
C ASN A 89 25.24 2.18 -3.15
N ALA A 90 25.38 1.10 -2.38
CA ALA A 90 24.30 0.13 -2.19
C ALA A 90 23.08 0.74 -1.47
N TYR A 91 23.32 1.63 -0.49
CA TYR A 91 22.27 2.41 0.16
C TYR A 91 21.54 3.32 -0.85
N LEU A 92 22.28 4.10 -1.64
CA LEU A 92 21.70 5.03 -2.62
C LEU A 92 20.96 4.29 -3.73
N ASP A 93 21.47 3.15 -4.19
CA ASP A 93 20.81 2.30 -5.17
C ASP A 93 19.43 1.85 -4.68
N MET A 94 19.32 1.44 -3.41
CA MET A 94 18.05 1.06 -2.81
C MET A 94 17.14 2.26 -2.55
N LEU A 95 17.66 3.37 -2.02
CA LEU A 95 16.90 4.58 -1.73
C LEU A 95 16.30 5.21 -3.00
N HIS A 96 16.99 5.13 -4.12
CA HIS A 96 16.55 5.67 -5.41
C HIS A 96 15.82 4.66 -6.29
N ALA A 97 15.74 3.38 -5.89
CA ALA A 97 14.95 2.41 -6.60
C ALA A 97 13.45 2.80 -6.56
N HIS A 98 12.79 2.68 -7.70
CA HIS A 98 11.36 2.98 -7.78
C HIS A 98 10.55 2.05 -6.85
N PRO A 99 9.65 2.56 -5.99
CA PRO A 99 8.92 1.73 -5.02
C PRO A 99 8.00 0.68 -5.64
N LEU A 100 7.42 0.95 -6.81
CA LEU A 100 6.57 -0.01 -7.53
C LEU A 100 7.40 -0.88 -8.47
N ASN A 101 6.97 -2.14 -8.59
CA ASN A 101 7.44 -3.05 -9.62
C ASN A 101 7.17 -2.50 -11.03
N THR A 102 8.08 -2.78 -11.96
CA THR A 102 7.99 -2.35 -13.36
C THR A 102 7.55 -3.52 -14.23
N TYR A 103 6.49 -3.32 -15.02
CA TYR A 103 6.02 -4.27 -16.02
C TYR A 103 5.97 -3.59 -17.38
N GLU A 104 6.60 -4.17 -18.40
CA GLU A 104 6.74 -3.55 -19.74
C GLU A 104 7.33 -2.13 -19.68
N GLY A 105 8.32 -1.91 -18.79
CA GLY A 105 8.99 -0.62 -18.64
C GLY A 105 8.17 0.45 -17.90
N LYS A 106 6.97 0.14 -17.38
CA LYS A 106 6.15 1.08 -16.61
C LYS A 106 5.92 0.60 -15.18
N PRO A 107 6.05 1.47 -14.17
CA PRO A 107 5.67 1.13 -12.81
C PRO A 107 4.17 0.84 -12.70
N ARG A 108 3.79 -0.22 -11.97
CA ARG A 108 2.38 -0.60 -11.79
C ARG A 108 2.11 -1.06 -10.37
N PHE A 109 0.88 -0.80 -9.90
CA PHE A 109 0.38 -1.42 -8.67
C PHE A 109 0.04 -2.89 -8.91
N TYR A 110 0.23 -3.72 -7.88
CA TYR A 110 -0.15 -5.13 -7.93
C TYR A 110 -1.64 -5.31 -8.30
N LYS A 111 -1.91 -6.32 -9.13
CA LYS A 111 -3.24 -6.61 -9.69
C LYS A 111 -3.89 -5.39 -10.38
N ASP A 112 -3.10 -4.48 -10.94
CA ASP A 112 -3.60 -3.27 -11.62
C ASP A 112 -4.62 -2.47 -10.77
N LEU A 113 -4.34 -2.35 -9.46
CA LEU A 113 -5.17 -1.55 -8.56
C LEU A 113 -5.27 -0.12 -9.09
N SER A 114 -6.50 0.32 -9.33
CA SER A 114 -6.80 1.61 -9.94
C SER A 114 -8.22 2.04 -9.61
N PHE A 115 -8.50 3.34 -9.70
CA PHE A 115 -9.86 3.85 -9.54
C PHE A 115 -10.85 3.20 -10.51
N SER A 116 -10.45 2.96 -11.75
CA SER A 116 -11.30 2.28 -12.74
C SER A 116 -11.67 0.86 -12.32
N LYS A 117 -10.71 0.09 -11.77
CA LYS A 117 -10.96 -1.27 -11.27
C LYS A 117 -11.92 -1.27 -10.08
N ILE A 118 -11.70 -0.37 -9.12
CA ILE A 118 -12.58 -0.20 -7.96
C ILE A 118 -13.99 0.20 -8.40
N LEU A 119 -14.10 1.14 -9.34
CA LEU A 119 -15.38 1.64 -9.83
C LEU A 119 -16.17 0.57 -10.58
N ASN A 120 -15.50 -0.24 -11.40
CA ASN A 120 -16.14 -1.37 -12.06
C ASN A 120 -16.61 -2.43 -11.05
N PHE A 121 -15.82 -2.71 -10.00
CA PHE A 121 -16.25 -3.59 -8.92
C PHE A 121 -17.52 -3.07 -8.23
N LEU A 122 -17.56 -1.78 -7.86
CA LEU A 122 -18.72 -1.17 -7.20
C LEU A 122 -19.96 -1.18 -8.08
N GLN A 123 -19.82 -0.93 -9.37
CA GLN A 123 -20.94 -1.00 -10.31
C GLN A 123 -21.51 -2.41 -10.43
N ASN A 124 -20.64 -3.40 -10.62
CA ASN A 124 -21.06 -4.80 -10.66
C ASN A 124 -21.80 -5.19 -9.37
N ALA A 125 -21.31 -4.73 -8.21
CA ALA A 125 -21.95 -5.00 -6.92
C ALA A 125 -23.36 -4.40 -6.81
N ILE A 126 -23.58 -3.19 -7.36
CA ILE A 126 -24.89 -2.53 -7.32
C ILE A 126 -25.85 -3.12 -8.35
N GLU A 127 -25.36 -3.45 -9.54
CA GLU A 127 -26.17 -4.04 -10.61
C GLU A 127 -26.57 -5.48 -10.30
N CYS A 128 -25.78 -6.20 -9.50
CA CYS A 128 -26.01 -7.59 -9.13
C CYS A 128 -27.43 -7.80 -8.57
N PRO A 129 -28.22 -8.72 -9.14
CA PRO A 129 -29.56 -9.05 -8.64
C PRO A 129 -29.53 -10.08 -7.51
N HIS A 130 -28.39 -10.73 -7.27
CA HIS A 130 -28.27 -11.83 -6.31
C HIS A 130 -27.99 -11.32 -4.89
N LEU A 131 -28.64 -11.94 -3.91
CA LEU A 131 -28.35 -11.76 -2.49
C LEU A 131 -27.45 -12.90 -2.04
N TYR A 132 -26.24 -12.57 -1.58
CA TYR A 132 -25.20 -13.54 -1.22
C TYR A 132 -25.21 -13.93 0.26
N HIS A 133 -25.94 -13.21 1.12
CA HIS A 133 -26.11 -13.57 2.53
C HIS A 133 -27.44 -14.30 2.73
N GLU A 134 -27.47 -15.25 3.65
CA GLU A 134 -28.73 -15.88 4.06
C GLU A 134 -29.68 -14.82 4.63
N HIS A 135 -30.92 -14.84 4.15
CA HIS A 135 -31.98 -14.01 4.71
C HIS A 135 -32.34 -14.52 6.11
N THR A 136 -31.76 -13.91 7.15
CA THR A 136 -32.49 -13.81 8.42
C THR A 136 -33.64 -12.83 8.17
N SER A 137 -34.86 -13.34 8.12
CA SER A 137 -36.09 -12.65 7.72
C SER A 137 -36.33 -11.35 8.50
N PHE A 138 -35.95 -10.21 7.91
CA PHE A 138 -36.49 -8.89 8.25
C PHE A 138 -36.97 -8.19 6.98
N ASN A 139 -38.28 -7.94 6.93
CA ASN A 139 -38.97 -7.29 5.84
C ASN A 139 -38.59 -5.80 5.74
N HIS A 140 -37.81 -5.39 4.74
CA HIS A 140 -37.74 -3.98 4.34
C HIS A 140 -37.64 -3.79 2.81
N THR A 141 -38.41 -2.82 2.33
CA THR A 141 -38.56 -2.38 0.93
C THR A 141 -37.42 -1.46 0.51
N GLY A 142 -36.45 -1.96 -0.28
CA GLY A 142 -35.17 -1.29 -0.58
C GLY A 142 -34.98 -0.67 -1.97
N THR A 143 -36.03 -0.26 -2.69
CA THR A 143 -35.95 0.13 -4.11
C THR A 143 -35.35 1.52 -4.39
N SER A 144 -35.34 2.42 -3.39
CA SER A 144 -34.94 3.83 -3.56
C SER A 144 -33.41 4.05 -3.57
N LEU A 145 -32.65 3.31 -2.76
CA LEU A 145 -31.20 3.51 -2.61
C LEU A 145 -30.40 3.07 -3.84
N LYS A 146 -30.81 1.98 -4.52
CA LYS A 146 -30.14 1.44 -5.71
C LYS A 146 -30.08 2.48 -6.84
N HIS A 147 -31.19 3.17 -7.11
CA HIS A 147 -31.26 4.20 -8.15
C HIS A 147 -30.42 5.45 -7.82
N ALA A 148 -30.43 5.89 -6.55
CA ALA A 148 -29.66 7.04 -6.11
C ALA A 148 -28.14 6.80 -6.20
N LEU A 149 -27.68 5.58 -5.85
CA LEU A 149 -26.28 5.18 -5.93
C LEU A 149 -25.79 5.05 -7.38
N LEU A 150 -26.57 4.41 -8.26
CA LEU A 150 -26.24 4.29 -9.68
C LEU A 150 -26.10 5.67 -10.34
N SER A 151 -27.02 6.59 -10.06
CA SER A 151 -26.96 7.96 -10.59
C SER A 151 -25.68 8.70 -10.17
N LYS A 152 -25.30 8.62 -8.88
CA LYS A 152 -24.07 9.25 -8.38
C LYS A 152 -22.80 8.63 -8.99
N LEU A 153 -22.74 7.30 -9.17
CA LEU A 153 -21.58 6.63 -9.78
C LEU A 153 -21.41 7.01 -11.26
N THR A 154 -22.52 7.15 -12.00
CA THR A 154 -22.49 7.60 -13.40
C THR A 154 -21.96 9.03 -13.52
N GLN A 155 -22.35 9.94 -12.61
CA GLN A 155 -21.80 11.29 -12.56
C GLN A 155 -20.30 11.31 -12.23
N ILE A 156 -19.84 10.44 -11.33
CA ILE A 156 -18.43 10.31 -10.98
C ILE A 156 -17.63 9.80 -12.20
N LYS A 157 -18.12 8.78 -12.92
CA LYS A 157 -17.51 8.30 -14.17
C LYS A 157 -17.32 9.42 -15.20
N ALA A 158 -18.35 10.25 -15.40
CA ALA A 158 -18.30 11.36 -16.35
C ALA A 158 -17.27 12.44 -15.98
N LYS A 159 -16.99 12.63 -14.68
CA LYS A 159 -15.93 13.54 -14.21
C LYS A 159 -14.53 12.97 -14.45
N PHE A 160 -14.34 11.67 -14.18
CA PHE A 160 -13.04 11.03 -14.36
C PHE A 160 -12.65 10.86 -15.83
N SER A 161 -13.59 10.58 -16.72
CA SER A 161 -13.32 10.51 -18.17
C SER A 161 -12.94 11.86 -18.78
N ARG A 162 -13.51 12.96 -18.28
CA ARG A 162 -13.11 14.32 -18.70
C ARG A 162 -11.70 14.71 -18.21
N ALA A 163 -11.29 14.21 -17.05
CA ALA A 163 -9.95 14.48 -16.50
C ALA A 163 -8.81 13.72 -17.20
N GLN A 164 -9.12 12.63 -17.92
CA GLN A 164 -8.13 11.87 -18.71
C GLN A 164 -8.04 12.28 -20.19
N GLY A 165 -8.94 13.15 -20.67
CA GLY A 165 -8.97 13.65 -22.06
C GLY A 165 -8.25 15.00 -22.27
N THR A 166 -7.52 15.50 -21.27
CA THR A 166 -6.73 16.74 -21.35
C THR A 166 -5.24 16.42 -21.20
N ARG A 167 -4.68 15.72 -22.19
CA ARG A 167 -3.27 15.76 -22.57
C ARG A 167 -3.17 15.50 -24.06
#